data_AF-A0A7X6XEF5-F1
#
_entry.id   AF-A0A7X6XEF5-F1
#
_cell.length_a   1.000
_cell.length_b   1.000
_cell.length_c   1.000
_cell.angle_alpha   90.00
_cell.angle_beta   90.00
_cell.angle_gamma   90.00
#
_symmetry.space_group_name_H-M   'P 1'
#
loop_
_entity.id
_entity.type
_entity.pdbx_description
1 polymer ?
#
loop_
_entity_poly.entity_id
_entity_poly.type
_entity_poly.pdbx_seq_one_letter_code
_entity_poly.pdbx_strand_id
1 'polypeptide(L)'
;MKPWMGWLIFFVTLGAVFLLGMLAASITERRAEITSIMYNKKVEIKGIEPRSEIFQQNYPREYETWAQTADTTFQSEFNGSSAIDVLEQRPEMVILWAGYAFSKDYSTPRGHQHAIEDLQHTLRVGAPMGPTEGPQPATCWTCKGPDVPRLMDSLGVAAFYDNKWAAYGTEIVNPIGCADCHDAETMNLRVTRPGLIEGYQAMGKNINDAKHQDMRSLVCAQCHVEYYFDKQTSYLTFPWHNGTTMEGAEQYYDSIQFFDYTHKLSKTPIIKAQHPDYEIFTTGIHA
;
A
#
# COMPACT_ATOMS: atom_id res chain seq x y z
N MET A 1 -1.59 59.88 -11.83
CA MET A 1 -0.70 58.76 -11.41
C MET A 1 0.75 59.19 -11.59
N LYS A 2 1.65 58.84 -10.67
CA LYS A 2 3.08 59.11 -10.87
C LYS A 2 3.61 58.18 -11.99
N PRO A 3 4.54 58.62 -12.86
CA PRO A 3 5.02 57.84 -14.01
C PRO A 3 5.51 56.42 -13.65
N TRP A 4 6.13 56.27 -12.47
CA TRP A 4 6.63 54.98 -11.99
C TRP A 4 5.51 53.95 -11.69
N MET A 5 4.30 54.40 -11.33
CA MET A 5 3.16 53.51 -11.13
C MET A 5 2.67 52.89 -12.45
N GLY A 6 2.78 53.62 -13.56
CA GLY A 6 2.45 53.08 -14.88
C GLY A 6 3.40 51.95 -15.29
N TRP A 7 4.71 52.16 -15.11
CA TRP A 7 5.73 51.14 -15.36
C TRP A 7 5.61 49.93 -14.43
N LEU A 8 5.30 50.15 -13.15
CA LEU A 8 5.09 49.05 -12.21
C LEU A 8 3.88 48.20 -12.59
N ILE A 9 2.74 48.82 -12.93
CA ILE A 9 1.56 48.08 -13.40
C ILE A 9 1.89 47.30 -14.69
N PHE A 10 2.61 47.90 -15.63
CA PHE A 10 3.01 47.25 -16.89
C PHE A 10 3.87 46.00 -16.66
N PHE A 11 4.92 46.07 -15.81
CA PHE A 11 5.76 44.91 -15.57
C PHE A 11 5.05 43.81 -14.76
N VAL A 12 4.17 44.19 -13.83
CA VAL A 12 3.34 43.22 -13.09
C VAL A 12 2.37 42.50 -14.02
N THR A 13 1.68 43.23 -14.91
CA THR A 13 0.76 42.59 -15.87
C THR A 13 1.50 41.74 -16.89
N LEU A 14 2.67 42.18 -17.38
CA LEU A 14 3.52 41.38 -18.26
C LEU A 14 3.94 40.06 -17.59
N GLY A 15 4.39 40.12 -16.32
CA GLY A 15 4.75 38.94 -15.54
C GLY A 15 3.57 37.98 -15.33
N ALA A 16 2.40 38.52 -15.00
CA ALA A 16 1.18 37.71 -14.82
C ALA A 16 0.75 37.02 -16.13
N VAL A 17 0.76 37.72 -17.26
CA VAL A 17 0.43 37.14 -18.57
C VAL A 17 1.44 36.08 -18.98
N PHE A 18 2.72 36.30 -18.73
CA PHE A 18 3.77 35.31 -18.99
C PHE A 18 3.57 34.03 -18.18
N LEU A 19 3.31 34.15 -16.87
CA LEU A 19 3.02 33.00 -16.00
C LEU A 19 1.75 32.25 -16.41
N LEU A 20 0.69 32.97 -16.80
CA LEU A 20 -0.54 32.36 -17.32
C LEU A 20 -0.30 31.64 -18.65
N GLY A 21 0.53 32.21 -19.53
CA GLY A 21 0.95 31.57 -20.78
C GLY A 21 1.74 30.30 -20.55
N MET A 22 2.70 30.30 -19.61
CA MET A 22 3.44 29.10 -19.21
C MET A 22 2.51 28.03 -18.62
N LEU A 23 1.55 28.42 -17.77
CA LEU A 23 0.57 27.49 -17.21
C LEU A 23 -0.30 26.87 -18.32
N ALA A 24 -0.78 27.68 -19.26
CA ALA A 24 -1.59 27.19 -20.37
C ALA A 24 -0.79 26.24 -21.28
N ALA A 25 0.48 26.55 -21.57
CA ALA A 25 1.37 25.67 -22.32
C ALA A 25 1.57 24.33 -21.60
N SER A 26 1.88 24.37 -20.30
CA SER A 26 2.04 23.17 -19.46
C SER A 26 0.79 22.29 -19.44
N ILE A 27 -0.39 22.88 -19.29
CA ILE A 27 -1.67 22.13 -19.32
C ILE A 27 -1.90 21.50 -20.70
N THR A 28 -1.60 22.22 -21.78
CA THR A 28 -1.82 21.75 -23.15
C THR A 28 -0.88 20.61 -23.51
N GLU A 29 0.40 20.74 -23.18
CA GLU A 29 1.41 19.70 -23.37
C GLU A 29 1.04 18.43 -22.61
N ARG A 30 0.63 18.56 -21.34
CA ARG A 30 0.18 17.42 -20.53
C ARG A 30 -1.05 16.72 -21.09
N ARG A 31 -2.01 17.46 -21.65
CA ARG A 31 -3.18 16.87 -22.33
C ARG A 31 -2.78 16.12 -23.60
N ALA A 32 -1.83 16.65 -24.37
CA ALA A 32 -1.32 15.99 -25.56
C ALA A 32 -0.54 14.71 -25.23
N GLU A 33 0.29 14.73 -24.18
CA GLU A 33 1.02 13.55 -23.67
C GLU A 33 0.04 12.43 -23.28
N ILE A 34 -0.96 12.72 -22.43
CA ILE A 34 -1.98 11.75 -22.00
C ILE A 34 -2.74 11.16 -23.21
N THR A 35 -3.14 12.02 -24.15
CA THR A 35 -3.86 11.57 -25.36
C THR A 35 -2.99 10.67 -26.22
N SER A 36 -1.71 11.00 -26.38
CA SER A 36 -0.76 10.19 -27.16
C SER A 36 -0.50 8.82 -26.54
N ILE A 37 -0.38 8.73 -25.21
CA ILE A 37 -0.16 7.47 -24.51
C ILE A 37 -1.39 6.56 -24.64
N MET A 38 -2.60 7.11 -24.47
CA MET A 38 -3.84 6.32 -24.55
C MET A 38 -4.18 5.89 -25.98
N TYR A 39 -3.79 6.67 -27.00
CA TYR A 39 -4.05 6.35 -28.41
C TYR A 39 -2.99 5.44 -29.03
N ASN A 40 -1.78 5.40 -28.47
CA ASN A 40 -0.65 4.61 -28.98
C ASN A 40 -0.38 3.33 -28.15
N LYS A 41 -1.41 2.74 -27.53
CA LYS A 41 -1.26 1.44 -26.86
C LYS A 41 -0.78 0.39 -27.87
N LYS A 42 0.35 -0.25 -27.56
CA LYS A 42 0.95 -1.32 -28.38
C LYS A 42 0.34 -2.68 -28.09
N VAL A 43 -0.08 -2.90 -26.85
CA VAL A 43 -0.73 -4.14 -26.41
C VAL A 43 -2.04 -3.84 -25.70
N GLU A 44 -3.02 -4.72 -25.90
CA GLU A 44 -4.27 -4.69 -25.16
C GLU A 44 -4.09 -5.46 -23.85
N ILE A 45 -4.40 -4.83 -22.72
CA ILE A 45 -4.29 -5.42 -21.38
C ILE A 45 -5.70 -5.45 -20.79
N LYS A 46 -6.15 -6.63 -20.35
CA LYS A 46 -7.52 -6.87 -19.83
C LYS A 46 -7.49 -7.48 -18.46
N GLY A 47 -8.57 -7.27 -17.71
CA GLY A 47 -8.78 -7.89 -16.40
C GLY A 47 -7.70 -7.50 -15.39
N ILE A 48 -7.30 -8.47 -14.56
CA ILE A 48 -6.22 -8.30 -13.57
C ILE A 48 -4.98 -8.98 -14.15
N GLU A 49 -4.18 -8.24 -14.92
CA GLU A 49 -2.88 -8.69 -15.40
C GLU A 49 -1.82 -8.45 -14.31
N PRO A 50 -1.30 -9.50 -13.64
CA PRO A 50 -0.36 -9.33 -12.54
C PRO A 50 1.06 -8.98 -13.00
N ARG A 51 1.40 -9.21 -14.26
CA ARG A 51 2.74 -9.00 -14.81
C ARG A 51 2.97 -7.55 -15.20
N SER A 52 3.71 -6.82 -14.37
CA SER A 52 3.98 -5.40 -14.61
C SER A 52 4.80 -5.15 -15.90
N GLU A 53 5.60 -6.12 -16.33
CA GLU A 53 6.40 -6.06 -17.56
C GLU A 53 5.54 -5.95 -18.83
N ILE A 54 4.30 -6.43 -18.81
CA ILE A 54 3.37 -6.27 -19.94
C ILE A 54 2.94 -4.80 -20.08
N PHE A 55 2.83 -4.07 -18.97
CA PHE A 55 2.49 -2.64 -18.96
C PHE A 55 3.62 -1.77 -19.54
N GLN A 56 4.88 -2.21 -19.45
CA GLN A 56 6.04 -1.47 -19.99
C GLN A 56 5.89 -1.11 -21.48
N GLN A 57 5.25 -1.96 -22.27
CA GLN A 57 5.10 -1.72 -23.71
C GLN A 57 4.25 -0.47 -24.01
N ASN A 58 3.28 -0.19 -23.16
CA ASN A 58 2.37 0.97 -23.25
C ASN A 58 2.85 2.14 -22.39
N TYR A 59 3.47 1.86 -21.23
CA TYR A 59 3.82 2.82 -20.18
C TYR A 59 5.30 2.69 -19.76
N PRO A 60 6.27 2.90 -20.68
CA PRO A 60 7.67 2.62 -20.42
C PRO A 60 8.28 3.50 -19.32
N ARG A 61 7.84 4.76 -19.22
CA ARG A 61 8.35 5.73 -18.24
C ARG A 61 7.90 5.34 -16.83
N GLU A 62 6.62 5.05 -16.65
CA GLU A 62 6.04 4.63 -15.37
C GLU A 62 6.68 3.32 -14.92
N TYR A 63 6.82 2.35 -15.84
CA TYR A 63 7.48 1.08 -15.55
C TYR A 63 8.93 1.26 -15.12
N GLU A 64 9.71 2.11 -15.82
CA GLU A 64 11.10 2.40 -15.45
C GLU A 64 11.20 2.97 -14.03
N THR A 65 10.34 3.93 -13.68
CA THR A 65 10.33 4.49 -12.31
C THR A 65 9.89 3.49 -11.24
N TRP A 66 8.95 2.59 -11.57
CA TRP A 66 8.58 1.49 -10.67
C TRP A 66 9.74 0.49 -10.49
N ALA A 67 10.45 0.17 -11.57
CA ALA A 67 11.60 -0.74 -11.54
C ALA A 67 12.75 -0.20 -10.69
N GLN A 68 12.90 1.12 -10.57
CA GLN A 68 13.88 1.74 -9.67
C GLN A 68 13.66 1.39 -8.19
N THR A 69 12.49 0.89 -7.80
CA THR A 69 12.28 0.41 -6.42
C THR A 69 13.06 -0.86 -6.07
N ALA A 70 13.74 -1.48 -7.04
CA ALA A 70 14.73 -2.54 -6.79
C ALA A 70 16.08 -1.99 -6.28
N ASP A 71 16.32 -0.68 -6.40
CA ASP A 71 17.53 -0.06 -5.87
C ASP A 71 17.42 0.10 -4.35
N THR A 72 18.37 -0.50 -3.63
CA THR A 72 18.46 -0.49 -2.17
C THR A 72 19.62 0.34 -1.65
N THR A 73 20.19 1.24 -2.45
CA THR A 73 21.39 2.01 -2.10
C THR A 73 21.10 3.32 -1.34
N PHE A 74 19.86 3.81 -1.36
CA PHE A 74 19.49 5.03 -0.67
C PHE A 74 19.49 4.85 0.86
N GLN A 75 20.11 5.81 1.55
CA GLN A 75 20.14 5.90 3.01
C GLN A 75 19.97 7.36 3.44
N SER A 76 19.11 7.58 4.43
CA SER A 76 18.92 8.86 5.13
C SER A 76 19.22 8.69 6.61
N GLU A 77 19.04 9.75 7.41
CA GLU A 77 19.27 9.71 8.86
C GLU A 77 18.40 8.68 9.58
N PHE A 78 17.12 8.54 9.19
CA PHE A 78 16.16 7.71 9.92
C PHE A 78 15.60 6.53 9.10
N ASN A 79 15.66 6.61 7.77
CA ASN A 79 15.10 5.62 6.86
C ASN A 79 16.08 5.29 5.72
N GLY A 80 15.81 4.22 4.99
CA GLY A 80 16.60 3.84 3.82
C GLY A 80 15.79 2.94 2.89
N SER A 81 16.48 2.41 1.90
CA SER A 81 15.92 1.48 0.91
C SER A 81 16.50 0.06 1.04
N SER A 82 17.38 -0.17 2.02
CA SER A 82 17.90 -1.50 2.35
C SER A 82 17.09 -2.12 3.50
N ALA A 83 17.03 -3.45 3.49
CA ALA A 83 16.48 -4.20 4.63
C ALA A 83 17.54 -4.22 5.74
N ILE A 84 17.22 -3.60 6.88
CA ILE A 84 18.09 -3.55 8.06
C ILE A 84 17.35 -4.24 9.20
N ASP A 85 18.03 -5.14 9.92
CA ASP A 85 17.47 -5.83 11.08
C ASP A 85 17.16 -4.83 12.21
N VAL A 86 15.87 -4.62 12.46
CA VAL A 86 15.40 -3.72 13.51
C VAL A 86 15.58 -4.36 14.88
N LEU A 87 15.54 -5.69 14.99
CA LEU A 87 15.76 -6.39 16.24
C LEU A 87 17.22 -6.30 16.68
N GLU A 88 18.18 -6.25 15.74
CA GLU A 88 19.58 -5.96 16.04
C GLU A 88 19.75 -4.52 16.56
N GLN A 89 19.11 -3.55 15.91
CA GLN A 89 19.17 -2.14 16.33
C GLN A 89 18.45 -1.86 17.65
N ARG A 90 17.37 -2.60 17.93
CA ARG A 90 16.44 -2.39 19.05
C ARG A 90 16.10 -3.72 19.72
N PRO A 91 17.06 -4.35 20.42
CA PRO A 91 16.88 -5.70 20.98
C PRO A 91 15.75 -5.80 22.00
N GLU A 92 15.34 -4.71 22.63
CA GLU A 92 14.17 -4.65 23.49
C GLU A 92 12.87 -5.05 22.77
N MET A 93 12.78 -4.89 21.44
CA MET A 93 11.61 -5.33 20.66
C MET A 93 11.42 -6.84 20.71
N VAL A 94 12.49 -7.63 20.85
CA VAL A 94 12.41 -9.08 21.05
C VAL A 94 11.67 -9.40 22.35
N ILE A 95 11.91 -8.61 23.40
CA ILE A 95 11.22 -8.75 24.68
C ILE A 95 9.78 -8.28 24.55
N LEU A 96 9.54 -7.09 23.96
CA LEU A 96 8.19 -6.53 23.81
C LEU A 96 7.26 -7.42 22.96
N TRP A 97 7.82 -8.18 22.03
CA TRP A 97 7.08 -9.10 21.16
C TRP A 97 7.24 -10.57 21.55
N ALA A 98 7.67 -10.86 22.78
CA ALA A 98 7.97 -12.22 23.20
C ALA A 98 6.74 -13.14 23.06
N GLY A 99 6.88 -14.19 22.24
CA GLY A 99 5.79 -15.12 21.92
C GLY A 99 5.09 -14.85 20.60
N TYR A 100 5.43 -13.75 19.91
CA TYR A 100 4.89 -13.40 18.60
C TYR A 100 5.95 -13.48 17.50
N ALA A 101 5.53 -13.68 16.25
CA ALA A 101 6.44 -13.93 15.13
C ALA A 101 7.45 -12.80 14.90
N PHE A 102 7.07 -11.54 15.19
CA PHE A 102 7.94 -10.38 15.06
C PHE A 102 9.15 -10.39 16.01
N SER A 103 9.13 -11.17 17.10
CA SER A 103 10.32 -11.37 17.95
C SER A 103 11.40 -12.25 17.31
N LYS A 104 11.10 -12.92 16.19
CA LYS A 104 12.04 -13.78 15.46
C LYS A 104 12.78 -13.03 14.37
N ASP A 105 12.08 -12.13 13.68
CA ASP A 105 12.59 -11.40 12.53
C ASP A 105 11.68 -10.20 12.20
N TYR A 106 12.30 -9.03 12.11
CA TYR A 106 11.66 -7.78 11.71
C TYR A 106 12.72 -6.83 11.15
N SER A 107 12.60 -6.48 9.87
CA SER A 107 13.50 -5.56 9.18
C SER A 107 12.77 -4.30 8.74
N THR A 108 13.54 -3.24 8.48
CA THR A 108 13.02 -2.02 7.82
C THR A 108 12.43 -2.37 6.45
N PRO A 109 11.36 -1.68 6.02
CA PRO A 109 10.82 -1.89 4.68
C PRO A 109 11.83 -1.43 3.61
N ARG A 110 11.76 -2.05 2.43
CA ARG A 110 12.44 -1.61 1.21
C ARG A 110 11.44 -1.52 0.05
N GLY A 111 11.94 -1.25 -1.15
CA GLY A 111 11.09 -0.98 -2.31
C GLY A 111 10.19 -2.16 -2.71
N HIS A 112 9.06 -1.83 -3.35
CA HIS A 112 7.97 -2.75 -3.69
C HIS A 112 8.39 -3.99 -4.51
N GLN A 113 9.45 -3.88 -5.32
CA GLN A 113 10.04 -5.00 -6.06
C GLN A 113 10.44 -6.18 -5.17
N HIS A 114 10.78 -5.92 -3.90
CA HIS A 114 11.22 -6.94 -2.96
C HIS A 114 10.09 -7.54 -2.13
N ALA A 115 8.84 -7.12 -2.32
CA ALA A 115 7.73 -7.51 -1.44
C ALA A 115 7.54 -9.04 -1.35
N ILE A 116 7.71 -9.76 -2.45
CA ILE A 116 7.63 -11.24 -2.50
C ILE A 116 8.87 -11.87 -1.90
N GLU A 117 10.05 -11.39 -2.29
CA GLU A 117 11.34 -11.85 -1.78
C GLU A 117 11.39 -11.75 -0.25
N ASP A 118 11.08 -10.59 0.31
CA ASP A 118 11.10 -10.33 1.75
C ASP A 118 10.09 -11.19 2.51
N LEU A 119 8.93 -11.44 1.92
CA LEU A 119 7.93 -12.30 2.53
C LEU A 119 8.37 -13.77 2.55
N GLN A 120 9.09 -14.23 1.52
CA GLN A 120 9.62 -15.59 1.47
C GLN A 120 10.80 -15.80 2.42
N HIS A 121 11.64 -14.77 2.61
CA HIS A 121 12.84 -14.87 3.45
C HIS A 121 12.57 -14.63 4.94
N THR A 122 11.50 -13.93 5.29
CA THR A 122 11.28 -13.60 6.69
C THR A 122 11.04 -14.86 7.55
N LEU A 123 11.68 -14.92 8.72
CA LEU A 123 11.50 -16.06 9.64
C LEU A 123 10.08 -16.14 10.22
N ARG A 124 9.27 -15.09 10.03
CA ARG A 124 7.88 -15.01 10.48
C ARG A 124 6.97 -16.03 9.79
N VAL A 125 7.24 -16.36 8.52
CA VAL A 125 6.44 -17.33 7.75
C VAL A 125 6.89 -18.78 7.97
N GLY A 126 7.99 -19.00 8.69
CA GLY A 126 8.52 -20.34 8.96
C GLY A 126 9.12 -20.99 7.72
N ALA A 127 9.14 -22.33 7.70
CA ALA A 127 9.68 -23.14 6.59
C ALA A 127 8.70 -24.28 6.25
N PRO A 128 7.55 -23.97 5.61
CA PRO A 128 6.58 -25.00 5.24
C PRO A 128 7.16 -25.93 4.18
N MET A 129 6.91 -27.24 4.31
CA MET A 129 7.30 -28.26 3.33
C MET A 129 6.13 -28.68 2.43
N GLY A 130 4.92 -28.20 2.72
CA GLY A 130 3.70 -28.45 1.94
C GLY A 130 2.70 -27.29 2.01
N PRO A 131 1.68 -27.28 1.13
CA PRO A 131 0.76 -26.15 0.96
C PRO A 131 -0.15 -25.90 2.17
N THR A 132 -0.34 -26.89 3.04
CA THR A 132 -1.18 -26.80 4.25
C THR A 132 -0.35 -26.58 5.52
N GLU A 133 0.96 -26.37 5.39
CA GLU A 133 1.88 -26.19 6.51
C GLU A 133 2.20 -24.72 6.76
N GLY A 134 2.94 -24.47 7.84
CA GLY A 134 3.41 -23.15 8.20
C GLY A 134 2.55 -22.41 9.23
N PRO A 135 3.15 -21.48 9.97
CA PRO A 135 2.47 -20.72 11.02
C PRO A 135 1.47 -19.70 10.49
N GLN A 136 1.68 -19.13 9.29
CA GLN A 136 0.92 -17.97 8.81
C GLN A 136 -0.26 -18.34 7.90
N PRO A 137 -1.36 -17.57 7.95
CA PRO A 137 -2.48 -17.73 7.02
C PRO A 137 -2.16 -17.12 5.65
N ALA A 138 -2.94 -17.49 4.63
CA ALA A 138 -2.87 -16.93 3.29
C ALA A 138 -3.03 -15.40 3.27
N THR A 139 -3.73 -14.86 4.28
CA THR A 139 -3.91 -13.43 4.52
C THR A 139 -2.61 -12.62 4.53
N CYS A 140 -1.46 -13.22 4.89
CA CYS A 140 -0.17 -12.55 4.82
C CYS A 140 0.26 -12.13 3.40
N TRP A 141 -0.34 -12.73 2.36
CA TRP A 141 -0.12 -12.32 0.98
C TRP A 141 -0.85 -11.04 0.59
N THR A 142 -1.91 -10.65 1.29
CA THR A 142 -2.90 -9.65 0.82
C THR A 142 -2.24 -8.37 0.27
N CYS A 143 -1.21 -7.88 0.94
CA CYS A 143 -0.53 -6.64 0.61
C CYS A 143 0.82 -6.85 -0.08
N LYS A 144 0.95 -7.88 -0.94
CA LYS A 144 2.26 -8.33 -1.47
C LYS A 144 2.37 -8.42 -2.99
N GLY A 145 1.26 -8.31 -3.73
CA GLY A 145 1.32 -8.24 -5.19
C GLY A 145 -0.03 -8.35 -5.89
N PRO A 146 -0.07 -8.13 -7.21
CA PRO A 146 -1.30 -8.11 -8.00
C PRO A 146 -1.86 -9.50 -8.28
N ASP A 147 -1.12 -10.57 -7.99
CA ASP A 147 -1.67 -11.93 -7.98
C ASP A 147 -2.74 -12.13 -6.91
N VAL A 148 -2.73 -11.32 -5.84
CA VAL A 148 -3.73 -11.39 -4.77
C VAL A 148 -5.13 -11.07 -5.29
N PRO A 149 -5.41 -9.88 -5.87
CA PRO A 149 -6.74 -9.60 -6.39
C PRO A 149 -7.10 -10.53 -7.55
N ARG A 150 -6.13 -11.02 -8.34
CA ARG A 150 -6.36 -12.06 -9.37
C ARG A 150 -6.88 -13.36 -8.74
N LEU A 151 -6.25 -13.84 -7.68
CA LEU A 151 -6.68 -15.05 -6.98
C LEU A 151 -8.02 -14.83 -6.27
N MET A 152 -8.22 -13.71 -5.60
CA MET A 152 -9.50 -13.37 -4.96
C MET A 152 -10.66 -13.30 -5.97
N ASP A 153 -10.43 -12.79 -7.18
CA ASP A 153 -11.42 -12.79 -8.26
C ASP A 153 -11.77 -14.21 -8.71
N SER A 154 -10.77 -15.10 -8.81
CA SER A 154 -10.98 -16.48 -9.25
C SER A 154 -11.56 -17.43 -8.17
N LEU A 155 -11.16 -17.26 -6.91
CA LEU A 155 -11.49 -18.17 -5.80
C LEU A 155 -12.65 -17.64 -4.94
N GLY A 156 -12.84 -16.33 -4.91
CA GLY A 156 -13.62 -15.63 -3.90
C GLY A 156 -12.76 -15.20 -2.70
N VAL A 157 -13.08 -14.03 -2.15
CA VAL A 157 -12.29 -13.39 -1.07
C VAL A 157 -12.19 -14.26 0.19
N ALA A 158 -13.31 -14.82 0.65
CA ALA A 158 -13.30 -15.66 1.85
C ALA A 158 -12.50 -16.96 1.66
N ALA A 159 -12.61 -17.59 0.48
CA ALA A 159 -11.85 -18.80 0.16
C ALA A 159 -10.35 -18.53 0.05
N PHE A 160 -9.96 -17.33 -0.42
CA PHE A 160 -8.57 -16.89 -0.40
C PHE A 160 -8.01 -16.91 1.03
N TYR A 161 -8.72 -16.34 2.01
CA TYR A 161 -8.25 -16.26 3.40
C TYR A 161 -8.27 -17.60 4.15
N ASP A 162 -9.18 -18.51 3.80
CA ASP A 162 -9.32 -19.84 4.44
C ASP A 162 -8.24 -20.85 3.98
N ASN A 163 -6.99 -20.38 3.86
CA ASN A 163 -5.85 -21.17 3.42
C ASN A 163 -4.60 -20.79 4.22
N LYS A 164 -3.54 -21.60 4.10
CA LYS A 164 -2.22 -21.29 4.65
C LYS A 164 -1.43 -20.43 3.68
N TRP A 165 -0.49 -19.65 4.22
CA TRP A 165 0.46 -18.86 3.42
C TRP A 165 1.14 -19.73 2.35
N ALA A 166 1.55 -20.94 2.72
CA ALA A 166 2.22 -21.87 1.81
C ALA A 166 1.37 -22.29 0.59
N ALA A 167 0.04 -22.25 0.67
CA ALA A 167 -0.86 -22.73 -0.38
C ALA A 167 -0.73 -21.97 -1.69
N TYR A 168 -0.36 -20.69 -1.63
CA TYR A 168 -0.27 -19.80 -2.80
C TYR A 168 1.15 -19.42 -3.18
N GLY A 169 2.17 -20.03 -2.57
CA GLY A 169 3.57 -19.69 -2.85
C GLY A 169 4.00 -19.89 -4.31
N THR A 170 3.32 -20.76 -5.05
CA THR A 170 3.55 -20.97 -6.50
C THR A 170 2.68 -20.10 -7.40
N GLU A 171 1.69 -19.39 -6.84
CA GLU A 171 0.71 -18.58 -7.57
C GLU A 171 0.94 -17.08 -7.41
N ILE A 172 1.49 -16.65 -6.26
CA ILE A 172 1.76 -15.26 -5.92
C ILE A 172 3.26 -15.03 -6.08
N VAL A 173 3.63 -14.59 -7.28
CA VAL A 173 5.04 -14.49 -7.71
C VAL A 173 5.38 -13.11 -8.26
N ASN A 174 4.38 -12.28 -8.55
CA ASN A 174 4.56 -10.92 -9.02
C ASN A 174 4.59 -9.96 -7.82
N PRO A 175 5.62 -9.10 -7.69
CA PRO A 175 5.66 -8.08 -6.64
C PRO A 175 4.62 -6.99 -6.88
N ILE A 176 4.41 -6.15 -5.85
CA ILE A 176 3.48 -5.01 -5.90
C ILE A 176 3.76 -4.18 -7.16
N GLY A 177 2.73 -3.99 -7.97
CA GLY A 177 2.87 -3.55 -9.36
C GLY A 177 1.67 -2.79 -9.90
N CYS A 178 1.65 -2.62 -11.23
CA CYS A 178 0.70 -1.74 -11.91
C CYS A 178 -0.76 -2.05 -11.56
N ALA A 179 -1.12 -3.34 -11.58
CA ALA A 179 -2.50 -3.79 -11.41
C ALA A 179 -3.02 -3.70 -9.95
N ASP A 180 -2.16 -3.44 -8.96
CA ASP A 180 -2.60 -3.19 -7.57
C ASP A 180 -3.34 -1.85 -7.43
N CYS A 181 -3.00 -0.88 -8.29
CA CYS A 181 -3.47 0.50 -8.18
C CYS A 181 -4.19 0.99 -9.45
N HIS A 182 -3.98 0.36 -10.60
CA HIS A 182 -4.53 0.82 -11.88
C HIS A 182 -5.46 -0.20 -12.51
N ASP A 183 -6.55 0.31 -13.08
CA ASP A 183 -7.37 -0.42 -14.03
C ASP A 183 -6.62 -0.67 -15.34
N ALA A 184 -6.59 -1.91 -15.82
CA ALA A 184 -5.76 -2.28 -16.97
C ALA A 184 -6.21 -1.63 -18.30
N GLU A 185 -7.51 -1.34 -18.43
CA GLU A 185 -8.09 -0.80 -19.65
C GLU A 185 -8.01 0.72 -19.68
N THR A 186 -8.24 1.38 -18.55
CA THR A 186 -8.35 2.84 -18.47
C THR A 186 -7.15 3.52 -17.81
N MET A 187 -6.32 2.77 -17.07
CA MET A 187 -5.27 3.27 -16.18
C MET A 187 -5.76 4.22 -15.08
N ASN A 188 -7.07 4.32 -14.87
CA ASN A 188 -7.61 5.03 -13.72
C ASN A 188 -7.16 4.36 -12.42
N LEU A 189 -6.98 5.18 -11.38
CA LEU A 189 -6.73 4.66 -10.04
C LEU A 189 -7.93 3.83 -9.59
N ARG A 190 -7.68 2.64 -9.06
CA ARG A 190 -8.70 1.74 -8.53
C ARG A 190 -8.26 1.15 -7.20
N VAL A 191 -9.25 0.81 -6.38
CA VAL A 191 -9.05 -0.01 -5.18
C VAL A 191 -9.28 -1.47 -5.58
N THR A 192 -8.29 -2.32 -5.32
CA THR A 192 -8.31 -3.75 -5.59
C THR A 192 -8.42 -4.60 -4.32
N ARG A 193 -8.19 -4.01 -3.14
CA ARG A 193 -8.23 -4.71 -1.86
C ARG A 193 -9.59 -4.54 -1.16
N PRO A 194 -10.34 -5.63 -0.89
CA PRO A 194 -11.62 -5.56 -0.19
C PRO A 194 -11.53 -4.90 1.19
N GLY A 195 -10.44 -5.14 1.93
CA GLY A 195 -10.28 -4.59 3.29
C GLY A 195 -10.39 -3.07 3.37
N LEU A 196 -9.94 -2.33 2.35
CA LEU A 196 -10.10 -0.86 2.31
C LEU A 196 -11.55 -0.44 2.04
N ILE A 197 -12.24 -1.16 1.16
CA ILE A 197 -13.66 -0.93 0.87
C ILE A 197 -14.49 -1.16 2.13
N GLU A 198 -14.23 -2.28 2.81
CA GLU A 198 -14.90 -2.70 4.04
C GLU A 198 -14.57 -1.78 5.22
N GLY A 199 -13.32 -1.32 5.35
CA GLY A 199 -12.93 -0.32 6.35
C GLY A 199 -13.69 1.01 6.18
N TYR A 200 -13.91 1.45 4.94
CA TYR A 200 -14.78 2.61 4.67
C TYR A 200 -16.23 2.34 5.06
N GLN A 201 -16.76 1.16 4.74
CA GLN A 201 -18.11 0.75 5.13
C GLN A 201 -18.29 0.70 6.65
N ALA A 202 -17.28 0.23 7.39
CA ALA A 202 -17.28 0.20 8.85
C ALA A 202 -17.37 1.61 9.47
N MET A 203 -16.84 2.63 8.78
CA MET A 203 -17.00 4.04 9.14
C MET A 203 -18.33 4.67 8.67
N GLY A 204 -19.20 3.91 8.01
CA GLY A 204 -20.41 4.43 7.37
C GLY A 204 -20.15 5.29 6.13
N LYS A 205 -19.02 5.08 5.45
CA LYS A 205 -18.61 5.82 4.24
C LYS A 205 -18.60 4.90 3.02
N ASN A 206 -18.79 5.47 1.84
CA ASN A 206 -18.64 4.77 0.57
C ASN A 206 -17.33 5.21 -0.10
N ILE A 207 -16.42 4.26 -0.34
CA ILE A 207 -15.14 4.56 -0.97
C ILE A 207 -15.29 5.09 -2.41
N ASN A 208 -16.39 4.78 -3.09
CA ASN A 208 -16.65 5.27 -4.45
C ASN A 208 -16.96 6.77 -4.50
N ASP A 209 -17.22 7.41 -3.36
CA ASP A 209 -17.41 8.85 -3.27
C ASP A 209 -16.06 9.61 -3.20
N ALA A 210 -14.95 8.88 -3.13
CA ALA A 210 -13.60 9.44 -3.08
C ALA A 210 -13.29 10.25 -4.36
N LYS A 211 -12.77 11.46 -4.17
CA LYS A 211 -12.29 12.28 -5.27
C LYS A 211 -10.97 11.72 -5.80
N HIS A 212 -10.59 12.14 -7.00
CA HIS A 212 -9.27 11.78 -7.55
C HIS A 212 -8.11 12.15 -6.62
N GLN A 213 -8.23 13.27 -5.88
CA GLN A 213 -7.21 13.66 -4.90
C GLN A 213 -7.12 12.66 -3.73
N ASP A 214 -8.25 12.20 -3.21
CA ASP A 214 -8.29 11.20 -2.14
C ASP A 214 -7.69 9.87 -2.64
N MET A 215 -8.04 9.47 -3.87
CA MET A 215 -7.52 8.26 -4.50
C MET A 215 -5.99 8.20 -4.59
N ARG A 216 -5.31 9.36 -4.66
CA ARG A 216 -3.84 9.42 -4.67
C ARG A 216 -3.21 8.97 -3.34
N SER A 217 -3.97 8.99 -2.24
CA SER A 217 -3.58 8.41 -0.96
C SER A 217 -4.22 7.03 -0.74
N LEU A 218 -5.46 6.82 -1.20
CA LEU A 218 -6.19 5.58 -0.96
C LEU A 218 -5.58 4.36 -1.66
N VAL A 219 -4.91 4.54 -2.81
CA VAL A 219 -4.17 3.42 -3.42
C VAL A 219 -3.05 2.89 -2.52
N CYS A 220 -2.49 3.74 -1.66
CA CYS A 220 -1.51 3.37 -0.63
C CYS A 220 -2.20 2.73 0.59
N ALA A 221 -3.34 3.30 1.01
CA ALA A 221 -4.14 2.84 2.15
C ALA A 221 -4.76 1.44 1.95
N GLN A 222 -4.58 0.83 0.78
CA GLN A 222 -4.89 -0.58 0.58
C GLN A 222 -4.00 -1.51 1.40
N CYS A 223 -2.79 -1.04 1.75
CA CYS A 223 -1.74 -1.84 2.40
C CYS A 223 -1.12 -1.14 3.61
N HIS A 224 -0.89 0.17 3.51
CA HIS A 224 -0.20 0.99 4.51
C HIS A 224 -1.15 1.48 5.60
N VAL A 225 -1.68 0.51 6.35
CA VAL A 225 -2.70 0.69 7.39
C VAL A 225 -2.51 -0.28 8.54
N GLU A 226 -3.16 -0.01 9.66
CA GLU A 226 -3.36 -1.00 10.71
C GLU A 226 -4.38 -2.06 10.27
N TYR A 227 -4.11 -3.31 10.63
CA TYR A 227 -5.01 -4.42 10.37
C TYR A 227 -4.85 -5.53 11.40
N TYR A 228 -5.92 -6.32 11.54
CA TYR A 228 -5.90 -7.58 12.27
C TYR A 228 -6.55 -8.70 11.45
N PHE A 229 -6.35 -9.93 11.90
CA PHE A 229 -7.01 -11.10 11.34
C PHE A 229 -8.07 -11.63 12.30
N ASP A 230 -9.26 -11.91 11.77
CA ASP A 230 -10.28 -12.62 12.54
C ASP A 230 -9.74 -13.98 13.02
N LYS A 231 -9.96 -14.30 14.30
CA LYS A 231 -9.35 -15.48 14.94
C LYS A 231 -9.87 -16.81 14.38
N GLN A 232 -11.05 -16.82 13.76
CA GLN A 232 -11.68 -18.05 13.27
C GLN A 232 -11.41 -18.24 11.78
N THR A 233 -11.47 -17.16 11.01
CA THR A 233 -11.45 -17.18 9.54
C THR A 233 -10.16 -16.65 8.94
N SER A 234 -9.28 -16.04 9.74
CA SER A 234 -8.11 -15.29 9.29
C SER A 234 -8.43 -14.13 8.34
N TYR A 235 -9.70 -13.70 8.26
CA TYR A 235 -10.12 -12.62 7.39
C TYR A 235 -9.45 -11.30 7.79
N LEU A 236 -8.91 -10.57 6.81
CA LEU A 236 -8.25 -9.28 7.06
C LEU A 236 -9.28 -8.19 7.31
N THR A 237 -9.15 -7.46 8.41
CA THR A 237 -10.03 -6.33 8.74
C THR A 237 -9.22 -5.12 9.18
N PHE A 238 -9.61 -3.93 8.72
CA PHE A 238 -9.11 -2.66 9.23
C PHE A 238 -9.98 -2.25 10.44
N PRO A 239 -9.42 -1.94 11.62
CA PRO A 239 -10.18 -1.67 12.84
C PRO A 239 -10.80 -0.26 12.88
N TRP A 240 -11.43 0.18 11.78
CA TRP A 240 -11.89 1.56 11.60
C TRP A 240 -13.35 1.81 12.02
N HIS A 241 -13.97 0.90 12.77
CA HIS A 241 -15.37 1.01 13.20
C HIS A 241 -15.66 2.27 14.04
N ASN A 242 -14.64 2.79 14.73
CA ASN A 242 -14.71 4.03 15.51
C ASN A 242 -13.87 5.15 14.86
N GLY A 243 -13.67 5.11 13.55
CA GLY A 243 -12.79 6.02 12.81
C GLY A 243 -11.34 5.52 12.75
N THR A 244 -10.44 6.36 12.24
CA THR A 244 -9.05 6.01 11.93
C THR A 244 -8.05 6.42 13.03
N THR A 245 -8.51 6.85 14.21
CA THR A 245 -7.61 7.18 15.32
C THR A 245 -7.15 5.93 16.06
N MET A 246 -5.99 6.00 16.71
CA MET A 246 -5.46 4.87 17.49
C MET A 246 -6.37 4.52 18.66
N GLU A 247 -6.93 5.52 19.34
CA GLU A 247 -7.89 5.34 20.42
C GLU A 247 -9.20 4.74 19.91
N GLY A 248 -9.61 5.09 18.68
CA GLY A 248 -10.79 4.49 18.04
C GLY A 248 -10.59 3.00 17.77
N ALA A 249 -9.42 2.62 17.25
CA ALA A 249 -9.04 1.23 17.05
C ALA A 249 -8.94 0.47 18.39
N GLU A 250 -8.33 1.06 19.43
CA GLU A 250 -8.27 0.46 20.77
C GLU A 250 -9.66 0.20 21.36
N GLN A 251 -10.56 1.20 21.32
CA GLN A 251 -11.95 1.04 21.74
C GLN A 251 -12.69 -0.04 20.96
N TYR A 252 -12.40 -0.17 19.66
CA TYR A 252 -12.97 -1.24 18.85
C TYR A 252 -12.45 -2.60 19.30
N TYR A 253 -11.13 -2.77 19.43
CA TYR A 253 -10.52 -4.01 19.90
C TYR A 253 -11.03 -4.41 21.29
N ASP A 254 -11.21 -3.46 22.22
CA ASP A 254 -11.83 -3.70 23.53
C ASP A 254 -13.26 -4.23 23.39
N SER A 255 -14.07 -3.64 22.50
CA SER A 255 -15.47 -4.02 22.30
C SER A 255 -15.64 -5.47 21.83
N ILE A 256 -14.65 -6.01 21.11
CA ILE A 256 -14.62 -7.39 20.63
C ILE A 256 -13.66 -8.28 21.44
N GLN A 257 -13.09 -7.76 22.54
CA GLN A 257 -12.12 -8.43 23.40
C GLN A 257 -10.94 -9.03 22.61
N PHE A 258 -10.47 -8.32 21.60
CA PHE A 258 -9.42 -8.77 20.69
C PHE A 258 -8.03 -8.65 21.31
N PHE A 259 -7.16 -9.57 20.91
CA PHE A 259 -5.72 -9.52 21.12
C PHE A 259 -5.06 -10.48 20.13
N ASP A 260 -3.93 -10.09 19.55
CA ASP A 260 -3.19 -10.92 18.60
C ASP A 260 -2.54 -12.12 19.26
N TYR A 261 -1.96 -11.92 20.44
CA TYR A 261 -1.27 -12.97 21.17
C TYR A 261 -1.20 -12.70 22.67
N THR A 262 -0.97 -13.75 23.44
CA THR A 262 -0.63 -13.62 24.85
C THR A 262 0.88 -13.53 24.99
N HIS A 263 1.36 -12.43 25.56
CA HIS A 263 2.77 -12.19 25.77
C HIS A 263 3.42 -13.29 26.62
N LYS A 264 4.51 -13.89 26.13
CA LYS A 264 5.07 -15.13 26.70
C LYS A 264 5.67 -14.92 28.09
N LEU A 265 6.13 -13.71 28.41
CA LEU A 265 6.75 -13.40 29.71
C LEU A 265 5.71 -12.91 30.72
N SER A 266 5.04 -11.80 30.43
CA SER A 266 4.09 -11.15 31.35
C SER A 266 2.70 -11.76 31.37
N LYS A 267 2.35 -12.60 30.38
CA LYS A 267 1.01 -13.19 30.17
C LYS A 267 -0.08 -12.18 29.81
N THR A 268 0.29 -10.94 29.48
CA THR A 268 -0.64 -9.89 29.03
C THR A 268 -1.20 -10.24 27.65
N PRO A 269 -2.51 -10.06 27.39
CA PRO A 269 -3.05 -10.05 26.02
C PRO A 269 -2.56 -8.79 25.29
N ILE A 270 -1.94 -8.95 24.12
CA ILE A 270 -1.32 -7.86 23.36
C ILE A 270 -2.01 -7.70 22.01
N ILE A 271 -2.27 -6.43 21.65
CA ILE A 271 -2.60 -6.00 20.29
C ILE A 271 -1.31 -5.55 19.62
N LYS A 272 -1.07 -5.99 18.39
CA LYS A 272 0.12 -5.66 17.63
C LYS A 272 -0.27 -4.72 16.49
N ALA A 273 0.17 -3.46 16.58
CA ALA A 273 -0.01 -2.48 15.51
C ALA A 273 0.96 -2.71 14.32
N GLN A 274 0.44 -2.65 13.10
CA GLN A 274 1.12 -2.74 11.81
C GLN A 274 1.04 -1.40 11.09
N HIS A 275 2.18 -0.83 10.72
CA HIS A 275 2.34 0.30 9.78
C HIS A 275 1.07 1.17 9.54
N PRO A 276 0.56 1.88 10.57
CA PRO A 276 -0.67 2.67 10.47
C PRO A 276 -0.42 4.01 9.75
N ASP A 277 0.19 3.93 8.57
CA ASP A 277 0.74 5.11 7.90
C ASP A 277 -0.38 6.02 7.40
N TYR A 278 -1.45 5.48 6.84
CA TYR A 278 -2.61 6.26 6.41
C TYR A 278 -3.34 6.89 7.60
N GLU A 279 -3.58 6.12 8.66
CA GLU A 279 -4.22 6.58 9.87
C GLU A 279 -3.45 7.74 10.49
N ILE A 280 -2.13 7.60 10.68
CA ILE A 280 -1.27 8.66 11.19
C ILE A 280 -1.23 9.85 10.22
N PHE A 281 -1.06 9.60 8.92
CA PHE A 281 -1.02 10.66 7.89
C PHE A 281 -2.26 11.56 7.95
N THR A 282 -3.45 10.97 8.08
CA THR A 282 -4.72 11.73 8.10
C THR A 282 -4.87 12.67 9.31
N THR A 283 -4.04 12.52 10.33
CA THR A 283 -3.99 13.44 11.49
C THR A 283 -2.96 14.57 11.33
N GLY A 284 -2.11 14.49 10.31
CA GLY A 284 -1.02 15.43 10.05
C GLY A 284 -1.43 16.65 9.22
N ILE A 285 -0.62 17.71 9.28
CA ILE A 285 -0.85 18.98 8.56
C ILE A 285 -0.78 18.87 7.02
N HIS A 286 -0.20 17.79 6.50
CA HIS A 286 -0.02 17.59 5.05
C HIS A 286 -1.22 16.93 4.36
N ALA A 287 -2.12 16.31 5.13
CA ALA A 287 -3.35 15.69 4.61
C ALA A 287 -4.35 16.76 4.14
#